data_AF-A0A968PIX4-F1
#
_entry.id   AF-A0A968PIX4-F1
#
_cell.length_a   1.000
_cell.length_b   1.000
_cell.length_c   1.000
_cell.angle_alpha   90.00
_cell.angle_beta   90.00
_cell.angle_gamma   90.00
#
_symmetry.space_group_name_H-M   'P 1'
#
loop_
_entity.id
_entity.type
_entity.pdbx_description
1 polymer ?
#
loop_
_entity_poly.entity_id
_entity_poly.type
_entity_poly.pdbx_seq_one_letter_code
_entity_poly.pdbx_strand_id
1 'polypeptide(L)'
;MFEAIINYSGNAPVDNNNIDAGFCQRTAPNGKKYTYTMSQPYGSADWMPVKQILTDKADSVKVHITTTAPSKVASQGKLKKETNVTGGKIRYEWESNYPIAYYLISFAVGEYSTYTLNANVAGKVVPIVNYLYDNASITANQANLNQTKLT
;
A
#
# COMPACT_ATOMS: atom_id res chain seq x y z
N MET A 1 25.87 -15.76 -9.78
CA MET A 1 24.60 -15.15 -9.33
C MET A 1 24.01 -16.07 -8.28
N PHE A 2 23.52 -15.56 -7.16
CA PHE A 2 22.83 -16.37 -6.15
C PHE A 2 21.41 -15.82 -5.95
N GLU A 3 20.51 -16.67 -5.48
CA GLU A 3 19.16 -16.30 -5.08
C GLU A 3 19.02 -16.53 -3.57
N ALA A 4 18.33 -15.62 -2.88
CA ALA A 4 17.99 -15.76 -1.47
C ALA A 4 16.46 -15.68 -1.33
N ILE A 5 15.86 -16.74 -0.78
CA ILE A 5 14.43 -16.80 -0.48
C ILE A 5 14.29 -16.85 1.04
N ILE A 6 13.60 -15.87 1.62
CA ILE A 6 13.37 -15.78 3.06
C ILE A 6 11.89 -15.98 3.32
N ASN A 7 11.56 -16.98 4.12
CA ASN A 7 10.21 -17.21 4.63
C ASN A 7 10.17 -16.81 6.10
N TYR A 8 9.19 -16.00 6.48
CA TYR A 8 8.96 -15.59 7.86
C TYR A 8 7.45 -15.46 8.12
N SER A 9 7.07 -15.59 9.38
CA SER A 9 5.67 -15.46 9.82
C SER A 9 5.63 -15.02 11.27
N GLY A 10 4.58 -14.32 11.66
CA GLY A 10 4.36 -13.90 13.03
C GLY A 10 3.39 -12.73 13.09
N ASN A 11 3.25 -12.17 14.27
CA ASN A 11 2.56 -10.89 14.45
C ASN A 11 3.61 -9.79 14.39
N ALA A 12 3.43 -8.82 13.50
CA ALA A 12 4.26 -7.62 13.50
C ALA A 12 4.08 -6.87 14.83
N PRO A 13 5.13 -6.18 15.34
CA PRO A 13 4.97 -5.31 16.49
C PRO A 13 4.05 -4.15 16.11
N VAL A 14 2.81 -4.20 16.57
CA VAL A 14 1.82 -3.17 16.32
C VAL A 14 1.81 -2.20 17.49
N ASP A 15 2.20 -0.95 17.23
CA ASP A 15 1.95 0.16 18.15
C ASP A 15 0.81 1.03 17.60
N ASN A 16 -0.32 0.99 18.30
CA ASN A 16 -1.51 1.74 17.93
C ASN A 16 -1.46 3.21 18.34
N ASN A 17 -0.55 3.57 19.24
CA ASN A 17 -0.38 4.92 19.75
C ASN A 17 0.72 5.68 18.98
N ASN A 18 1.65 4.95 18.36
CA ASN A 18 2.70 5.52 17.53
C ASN A 18 2.35 5.43 16.04
N ILE A 19 2.07 6.58 15.41
CA ILE A 19 1.81 6.65 13.96
C ILE A 19 3.04 6.33 13.10
N ASP A 20 4.23 6.35 13.70
CA ASP A 20 5.52 6.07 13.07
C ASP A 20 5.97 4.61 13.29
N ALA A 21 5.08 3.74 13.76
CA ALA A 21 5.36 2.31 13.89
C ALA A 21 5.46 1.65 12.50
N GLY A 22 6.45 0.76 12.31
CA GLY A 22 6.71 0.12 11.01
C GLY A 22 5.51 -0.61 10.42
N PHE A 23 4.69 -1.19 11.28
CA PHE A 23 3.43 -1.83 10.95
C PHE A 23 2.29 -1.27 11.81
N CYS A 24 1.33 -0.63 11.18
CA CYS A 24 0.22 0.05 11.84
C CYS A 24 -1.10 -0.69 11.60
N GLN A 25 -1.88 -0.87 12.66
CA GLN A 25 -3.30 -1.22 12.55
C GLN A 25 -4.12 -0.12 13.19
N ARG A 26 -5.22 0.28 12.57
CA ARG A 26 -6.04 1.39 13.07
C ARG A 26 -7.50 1.15 12.78
N THR A 27 -8.35 1.85 13.51
CA THR A 27 -9.80 1.85 13.34
C THR A 27 -10.23 3.21 12.83
N ALA A 28 -10.95 3.24 11.71
CA ALA A 28 -11.48 4.47 11.12
C ALA A 28 -12.72 4.94 11.92
N PRO A 29 -13.15 6.20 11.77
CA PRO A 29 -14.36 6.71 12.45
C PRO A 29 -15.62 5.88 12.18
N ASN A 30 -15.68 5.20 11.03
CA ASN A 30 -16.78 4.29 10.66
C ASN A 30 -16.64 2.86 11.26
N GLY A 31 -15.70 2.65 12.19
CA GLY A 31 -15.47 1.37 12.86
C GLY A 31 -14.67 0.35 12.06
N LYS A 32 -14.35 0.62 10.78
CA LYS A 32 -13.59 -0.30 9.93
C LYS A 32 -12.12 -0.31 10.32
N LYS A 33 -11.51 -1.50 10.32
CA LYS A 33 -10.08 -1.65 10.57
C LYS A 33 -9.29 -1.56 9.28
N TYR A 34 -8.11 -0.94 9.35
CA TYR A 34 -7.16 -0.86 8.26
C TYR A 34 -5.75 -1.15 8.77
N THR A 35 -4.90 -1.64 7.88
CA THR A 35 -3.51 -2.00 8.16
C THR A 35 -2.63 -1.35 7.11
N TYR A 36 -1.52 -0.73 7.53
CA TYR A 36 -0.59 -0.09 6.62
C TYR A 36 0.83 -0.11 7.21
N THR A 37 1.83 0.16 6.37
CA THR A 37 3.24 0.21 6.78
C THR A 37 3.74 1.65 6.86
N MET A 38 4.52 1.99 7.89
CA MET A 38 5.32 3.23 7.96
C MET A 38 6.80 2.87 8.04
N SER A 39 7.39 2.60 6.88
CA SER A 39 8.73 2.01 6.78
C SER A 39 9.89 3.00 7.05
N GLN A 40 9.72 4.29 6.76
CA GLN A 40 10.78 5.29 6.94
C GLN A 40 10.78 5.82 8.39
N PRO A 41 11.96 5.97 9.04
CA PRO A 41 13.30 5.64 8.55
C PRO A 41 13.75 4.20 8.79
N TYR A 42 13.17 3.50 9.78
CA TYR A 42 13.69 2.20 10.26
C TYR A 42 12.63 1.11 10.41
N GLY A 43 11.37 1.39 10.07
CA GLY A 43 10.21 0.53 10.34
C GLY A 43 10.07 -0.67 9.41
N SER A 44 10.86 -0.78 8.33
CA SER A 44 10.73 -1.92 7.40
C SER A 44 11.02 -3.28 8.05
N ALA A 45 11.93 -3.32 9.02
CA ALA A 45 12.28 -4.56 9.72
C ALA A 45 11.13 -5.09 10.61
N ASP A 46 10.17 -4.25 10.97
CA ASP A 46 9.01 -4.66 11.77
C ASP A 46 8.08 -5.61 11.01
N TRP A 47 8.11 -5.55 9.66
CA TRP A 47 7.15 -6.27 8.84
C TRP A 47 7.77 -7.09 7.73
N MET A 48 9.06 -6.94 7.41
CA MET A 48 9.79 -7.82 6.49
C MET A 48 11.28 -7.95 6.85
N PRO A 49 11.89 -9.13 6.71
CA PRO A 49 13.34 -9.29 6.74
C PRO A 49 13.98 -8.44 5.65
N VAL A 50 14.83 -7.50 6.02
CA VAL A 50 15.39 -6.55 5.06
C VAL A 50 16.75 -6.02 5.46
N LYS A 51 17.60 -5.81 4.46
CA LYS A 51 18.88 -5.12 4.60
C LYS A 51 18.66 -3.61 4.49
N GLN A 52 18.88 -2.88 5.58
CA GLN A 52 18.55 -1.46 5.68
C GLN A 52 19.70 -0.54 5.23
N ILE A 53 20.12 -0.63 3.96
CA ILE A 53 21.12 0.26 3.35
C ILE A 53 20.49 1.09 2.24
N LEU A 54 20.47 2.42 2.38
CA LEU A 54 19.76 3.32 1.46
C LEU A 54 20.33 3.37 0.04
N THR A 55 21.64 3.15 -0.08
CA THR A 55 22.33 3.10 -1.37
C THR A 55 22.13 1.77 -2.09
N ASP A 56 21.68 0.73 -1.38
CA ASP A 56 21.42 -0.59 -1.93
C ASP A 56 19.97 -0.69 -2.40
N LYS A 57 19.71 -0.09 -3.57
CA LYS A 57 18.37 -0.08 -4.17
C LYS A 57 18.16 -1.34 -4.99
N ALA A 58 17.06 -2.04 -4.74
CA ALA A 58 16.58 -3.06 -5.66
C ALA A 58 16.22 -2.40 -6.99
N ASP A 59 16.49 -3.06 -8.11
CA ASP A 59 16.15 -2.54 -9.45
C ASP A 59 14.63 -2.52 -9.71
N SER A 60 13.88 -3.33 -8.96
CA SER A 60 12.45 -3.56 -9.11
C SER A 60 11.85 -4.15 -7.83
N VAL A 61 10.52 -4.15 -7.73
CA VAL A 61 9.78 -4.79 -6.63
C VAL A 61 8.44 -5.32 -7.11
N LYS A 62 8.09 -6.52 -6.65
CA LYS A 62 6.77 -7.14 -6.79
C LYS A 62 6.19 -7.36 -5.39
N VAL A 63 4.99 -6.84 -5.16
CA VAL A 63 4.28 -6.94 -3.87
C VAL A 63 2.97 -7.69 -4.09
N HIS A 64 2.88 -8.90 -3.57
CA HIS A 64 1.69 -9.74 -3.67
C HIS A 64 1.05 -9.87 -2.29
N ILE A 65 -0.15 -9.32 -2.12
CA ILE A 65 -0.85 -9.33 -0.83
C ILE A 65 -2.20 -10.03 -0.99
N THR A 66 -2.44 -11.02 -0.13
CA THR A 66 -3.73 -11.72 -0.05
C THR A 66 -4.49 -11.21 1.16
N THR A 67 -5.72 -10.76 0.96
CA THR A 67 -6.62 -10.28 2.03
C THR A 67 -8.02 -10.87 1.86
N THR A 68 -8.91 -10.61 2.82
CA THR A 68 -10.31 -11.06 2.78
C THR A 68 -11.18 -10.01 2.07
N ALA A 69 -12.06 -10.44 1.17
CA ALA A 69 -13.04 -9.54 0.57
C ALA A 69 -13.99 -8.96 1.66
N PRO A 70 -14.39 -7.68 1.60
CA PRO A 70 -14.23 -6.74 0.49
C PRO A 70 -13.00 -5.81 0.60
N SER A 71 -11.97 -6.20 1.38
CA SER A 71 -10.77 -5.36 1.51
C SER A 71 -10.02 -5.20 0.19
N LYS A 72 -9.51 -3.99 -0.04
CA LYS A 72 -8.62 -3.60 -1.12
C LYS A 72 -7.20 -3.42 -0.61
N VAL A 73 -6.23 -3.53 -1.53
CA VAL A 73 -4.82 -3.29 -1.26
C VAL A 73 -4.29 -2.22 -2.20
N ALA A 74 -3.62 -1.22 -1.63
CA ALA A 74 -2.77 -0.28 -2.36
C ALA A 74 -1.29 -0.57 -2.05
N SER A 75 -0.42 -0.47 -3.06
CA SER A 75 1.04 -0.61 -2.92
C SER A 75 1.73 0.14 -4.08
N GLN A 76 3.06 0.13 -4.13
CA GLN A 76 3.82 0.86 -5.14
C GLN A 76 3.72 0.27 -6.55
N GLY A 77 3.84 1.14 -7.55
CA GLY A 77 3.88 0.75 -8.96
C GLY A 77 2.48 0.59 -9.56
N LYS A 78 2.33 -0.41 -10.43
CA LYS A 78 1.07 -0.69 -11.14
C LYS A 78 0.42 -1.95 -10.59
N LEU A 79 -0.89 -1.89 -10.35
CA LEU A 79 -1.69 -3.08 -10.10
C LEU A 79 -1.74 -3.93 -11.37
N LYS A 80 -1.13 -5.12 -11.32
CA LYS A 80 -1.01 -6.05 -12.44
C LYS A 80 -2.18 -7.01 -12.50
N LYS A 81 -2.68 -7.45 -11.33
CA LYS A 81 -3.70 -8.47 -11.24
C LYS A 81 -4.45 -8.42 -9.92
N GLU A 82 -5.74 -8.74 -10.00
CA GLU A 82 -6.59 -9.12 -8.89
C GLU A 82 -7.05 -10.56 -9.11
N THR A 83 -6.82 -11.45 -8.15
CA THR A 83 -7.19 -12.87 -8.27
C THR A 83 -7.99 -13.30 -7.06
N ASN A 84 -9.25 -13.71 -7.26
CA ASN A 84 -9.99 -14.44 -6.24
C ASN A 84 -9.29 -15.75 -5.94
N VAL A 85 -9.00 -16.01 -4.67
CA VAL A 85 -8.41 -17.26 -4.19
C VAL A 85 -9.38 -17.95 -3.22
N THR A 86 -9.07 -19.19 -2.84
CA THR A 86 -9.94 -20.00 -1.98
C THR A 86 -10.24 -19.34 -0.64
N GLY A 87 -11.45 -19.56 -0.10
CA GLY A 87 -11.84 -19.10 1.23
C GLY A 87 -12.26 -17.63 1.30
N GLY A 88 -12.85 -17.07 0.23
CA GLY A 88 -13.36 -15.70 0.22
C GLY A 88 -12.26 -14.62 0.24
N LYS A 89 -11.06 -15.00 -0.18
CA LYS A 89 -9.88 -14.12 -0.21
C LYS A 89 -9.60 -13.64 -1.63
N ILE A 90 -8.89 -12.52 -1.73
CA ILE A 90 -8.46 -11.91 -2.97
C ILE A 90 -6.97 -11.55 -2.85
N ARG A 91 -6.20 -11.84 -3.90
CA ARG A 91 -4.79 -11.47 -4.03
C ARG A 91 -4.63 -10.30 -5.00
N TYR A 92 -3.95 -9.25 -4.53
CA TYR A 92 -3.55 -8.09 -5.33
C TYR A 92 -2.06 -8.18 -5.63
N GLU A 93 -1.69 -8.03 -6.90
CA GLU A 93 -0.31 -8.14 -7.39
C GLU A 93 0.14 -6.78 -7.94
N TRP A 94 1.01 -6.10 -7.20
CA TRP A 94 1.59 -4.80 -7.56
C TRP A 94 3.03 -4.95 -8.03
N GLU A 95 3.44 -4.16 -9.02
CA GLU A 95 4.79 -4.22 -9.59
C GLU A 95 5.33 -2.84 -9.93
N SER A 96 6.57 -2.57 -9.54
CA SER A 96 7.36 -1.40 -9.94
C SER A 96 8.70 -1.85 -10.53
N ASN A 97 9.07 -1.27 -11.67
CA ASN A 97 10.34 -1.50 -12.36
C ASN A 97 11.29 -0.30 -12.23
N TYR A 98 11.13 0.48 -11.16
CA TYR A 98 12.00 1.60 -10.82
C TYR A 98 12.88 1.24 -9.63
N PRO A 99 14.16 1.67 -9.61
CA PRO A 99 15.03 1.47 -8.47
C PRO A 99 14.40 1.99 -7.17
N ILE A 100 14.34 1.14 -6.15
CA ILE A 100 13.61 1.42 -4.91
C ILE A 100 14.46 1.10 -3.68
N ALA A 101 14.50 2.05 -2.74
CA ALA A 101 15.11 1.83 -1.43
C ALA A 101 14.13 1.07 -0.53
N TYR A 102 14.66 0.26 0.39
CA TYR A 102 13.86 -0.63 1.24
C TYR A 102 12.69 0.08 1.94
N TYR A 103 12.89 1.31 2.45
CA TYR A 103 11.85 1.99 3.22
C TYR A 103 10.70 2.55 2.37
N LEU A 104 10.84 2.55 1.04
CA LEU A 104 9.80 3.05 0.12
C LEU A 104 8.84 1.93 -0.30
N ILE A 105 9.18 0.68 0.05
CA ILE A 105 8.27 -0.45 -0.10
C ILE A 105 7.18 -0.29 0.96
N SER A 106 5.92 -0.29 0.51
CA SER A 106 4.78 -0.04 1.39
C SER A 106 3.52 -0.74 0.91
N PHE A 107 2.58 -0.92 1.84
CA PHE A 107 1.22 -1.28 1.47
C PHE A 107 0.20 -0.69 2.44
N ALA A 108 -1.04 -0.62 1.98
CA ALA A 108 -2.21 -0.33 2.80
C ALA A 108 -3.36 -1.28 2.43
N VAL A 109 -4.02 -1.84 3.44
CA VAL A 109 -5.12 -2.79 3.34
C VAL A 109 -6.31 -2.28 4.13
N GLY A 110 -7.48 -2.26 3.50
CA GLY A 110 -8.73 -1.89 4.16
C GLY A 110 -9.92 -1.97 3.21
N GLU A 111 -11.12 -1.90 3.75
CA GLU A 111 -12.36 -1.85 2.95
C GLU A 111 -12.60 -0.44 2.38
N TYR A 112 -11.78 -0.07 1.40
CA TYR A 112 -11.78 1.26 0.84
C TYR A 112 -12.87 1.49 -0.22
N SER A 113 -13.51 2.65 -0.14
CA SER A 113 -14.11 3.32 -1.30
C SER A 113 -13.03 4.02 -2.10
N THR A 114 -13.13 3.98 -3.43
CA THR A 114 -12.13 4.58 -4.32
C THR A 114 -12.70 5.79 -5.06
N TYR A 115 -11.98 6.91 -5.02
CA TYR A 115 -12.27 8.10 -5.82
C TYR A 115 -11.14 8.33 -6.83
N THR A 116 -11.41 8.09 -8.10
CA THR A 116 -10.40 8.16 -9.17
C THR A 116 -10.55 9.44 -9.97
N LEU A 117 -9.43 10.14 -10.12
CA LEU A 117 -9.26 11.29 -11.02
C LEU A 117 -8.25 10.93 -12.11
N ASN A 118 -8.21 11.72 -13.16
CA ASN A 118 -7.24 11.58 -14.24
C ASN A 118 -6.42 12.86 -14.34
N ALA A 119 -5.10 12.75 -14.24
CA ALA A 119 -4.17 13.83 -14.56
C ALA A 119 -3.67 13.68 -16.01
N ASN A 120 -3.41 14.80 -16.66
CA ASN A 120 -2.72 14.81 -17.95
C ASN A 120 -1.25 15.19 -17.72
N VAL A 121 -0.34 14.26 -18.01
CA VAL A 121 1.11 14.46 -17.87
C VAL A 121 1.73 14.33 -19.25
N ALA A 122 2.09 15.46 -19.85
CA ALA A 122 2.71 15.51 -21.18
C ALA A 122 1.92 14.72 -22.25
N GLY A 123 0.59 14.87 -22.27
CA GLY A 123 -0.30 14.20 -23.22
C GLY A 123 -0.69 12.77 -22.81
N LYS A 124 -0.18 12.26 -21.69
CA LYS A 124 -0.55 10.94 -21.16
C LYS A 124 -1.54 11.07 -20.01
N VAL A 125 -2.62 10.31 -20.08
CA VAL A 125 -3.59 10.22 -18.98
C VAL A 125 -3.04 9.28 -17.91
N VAL A 126 -2.89 9.80 -16.70
CA VAL A 126 -2.43 9.07 -15.52
C VAL A 126 -3.54 9.05 -14.47
N PRO A 127 -4.02 7.88 -14.04
CA PRO A 127 -5.04 7.80 -13.00
C PRO A 127 -4.44 8.14 -11.63
N ILE A 128 -5.17 8.94 -10.87
CA ILE A 128 -4.94 9.21 -9.45
C ILE A 128 -6.04 8.51 -8.69
N VAL A 129 -5.69 7.41 -8.02
CA VAL A 129 -6.65 6.58 -7.28
C VAL A 129 -6.55 6.91 -5.80
N ASN A 130 -7.58 7.58 -5.27
CA ASN A 130 -7.66 7.88 -3.85
C ASN A 130 -8.45 6.77 -3.14
N TYR A 131 -7.88 6.20 -2.08
CA TYR A 131 -8.51 5.18 -1.24
C TYR A 131 -8.97 5.82 0.07
N LEU A 132 -10.27 5.80 0.33
CA LEU A 132 -10.90 6.41 1.50
C LEU A 132 -11.76 5.40 2.26
N TYR A 133 -11.98 5.67 3.54
CA TYR A 133 -12.67 4.73 4.45
C TYR A 133 -14.10 4.40 4.01
N ASP A 134 -14.80 5.34 3.38
CA ASP A 134 -16.15 5.20 2.85
C ASP A 134 -16.52 6.34 1.88
N ASN A 135 -17.73 6.28 1.33
CA ASN A 135 -18.27 7.30 0.43
C ASN A 135 -18.54 8.63 1.15
N ALA A 136 -18.88 8.61 2.44
CA ALA A 136 -19.09 9.83 3.22
C ALA A 136 -17.79 10.65 3.33
N SER A 137 -16.67 9.96 3.56
CA SER A 137 -15.33 10.54 3.58
C SER A 137 -14.93 11.11 2.22
N ILE A 138 -15.32 10.47 1.11
CA ILE A 138 -15.13 11.02 -0.25
C ILE A 138 -15.90 12.32 -0.40
N THR A 139 -17.19 12.33 -0.09
CA THR A 139 -18.02 13.54 -0.20
C THR A 139 -17.48 14.68 0.64
N ALA A 140 -17.11 14.40 1.90
CA ALA A 140 -16.58 15.41 2.82
C ALA A 140 -15.24 16.01 2.36
N ASN A 141 -14.41 15.24 1.65
CA ASN A 141 -13.08 15.67 1.21
C ASN A 141 -12.99 15.97 -0.29
N GLN A 142 -14.11 15.96 -1.02
CA GLN A 142 -14.09 16.00 -2.48
C GLN A 142 -13.37 17.23 -3.04
N ALA A 143 -13.55 18.40 -2.42
CA ALA A 143 -12.85 19.62 -2.83
C ALA A 143 -11.32 19.50 -2.73
N ASN A 144 -10.80 18.82 -1.70
CA ASN A 144 -9.37 18.57 -1.52
C ASN A 144 -8.88 17.49 -2.48
N LEU A 145 -9.64 16.40 -2.65
CA LEU A 145 -9.31 15.34 -3.60
C LEU A 145 -9.20 15.89 -5.03
N ASN A 146 -10.08 16.81 -5.41
CA ASN A 146 -10.06 17.46 -6.72
C ASN A 146 -8.83 18.34 -6.99
N GLN A 147 -8.06 18.70 -5.97
CA GLN A 147 -6.80 19.44 -6.13
C GLN A 147 -5.62 18.53 -6.51
N THR A 148 -5.78 17.21 -6.42
CA THR A 148 -4.70 16.26 -6.74
C THR A 148 -4.45 16.11 -8.24
N LYS A 149 -5.43 16.45 -9.10
CA LYS A 149 -5.23 16.43 -10.55
C LYS A 149 -4.34 17.61 -10.97
N LEU A 150 -3.32 17.33 -11.78
CA LEU A 150 -2.55 18.36 -12.46
C LEU A 150 -3.51 19.15 -13.37
N THR A 151 -3.66 20.44 -13.10
CA THR A 151 -4.34 21.40 -13.98
C THR A 151 -3.52 21.65 -15.22
#